data_AF-W3ANN3-F1
#
_entry.id   AF-W3ANN3-F1
#
_cell.length_a   1.000
_cell.length_b   1.000
_cell.length_c   1.000
_cell.angle_alpha   90.00
_cell.angle_beta   90.00
_cell.angle_gamma   90.00
#
_symmetry.space_group_name_H-M   'P 1'
#
loop_
_entity.id
_entity.type
_entity.pdbx_description
1 polymer ?
#
loop_
_entity_poly.entity_id
_entity_poly.type
_entity_poly.pdbx_seq_one_letter_code
_entity_poly.pdbx_strand_id
1 'polypeptide(L)'
;MVTKKKQDKMQMENRIRDLWMLCPILGTVFLLFYIKTASEDIVYSDYIRLINSYLPETLSKDSFFVTDILTRIPITYPVRWINVQFFRYSVDFDRVLGLLGIFIMMLILCLYAKRERLGYLSMAALMLAGFSLNKWELLINGSGYPHFISYGLFFYNYLVLERVFTGTKEPRDEVKLFVLPYIALLVAGPYIVQYCLSLMGAFLFIGLIKNRNVSVKRIPVYVLSSAIPMILFLISNSTAEYEHNVTEQLSLMQVLTGETGFTVHFILNGFASEVLCGDTWEAMLNSGKVSYGVIYITGALVLFCYAYALILYFMKKIYKKTLFPLLLIMSGMVSHLLVFCSRYLYLVETYAWQSRYSLQYLPGAFGILIIYGIVIGRFCEERKNVKQKSRFSSVSVCTAVTVICVFMAGSFITTKGELQNAPYRKIYFQSMMDTAFHIDDYTDDELNRIFEYNHGAGKVRAAFSVLKENGLNIYRR
;
A
#
# COMPACT_ATOMS: atom_id res chain seq x y z
N MET A 1 34.73 25.62 24.33
CA MET A 1 34.97 24.21 23.96
C MET A 1 33.69 23.35 23.98
N VAL A 2 32.85 23.43 25.03
CA VAL A 2 31.57 22.68 25.14
C VAL A 2 30.54 23.06 24.06
N THR A 3 30.48 24.33 23.66
CA THR A 3 29.60 24.84 22.59
C THR A 3 29.99 24.32 21.21
N LYS A 4 31.29 24.31 20.88
CA LYS A 4 31.81 23.78 19.61
C LYS A 4 31.51 22.27 19.47
N LYS A 5 31.78 21.48 20.52
CA LYS A 5 31.49 20.04 20.55
C LYS A 5 29.99 19.71 20.38
N LYS A 6 29.10 20.54 20.94
CA LYS A 6 27.64 20.39 20.79
C LYS A 6 27.17 20.76 19.38
N GLN A 7 27.78 21.79 18.78
CA GLN A 7 27.50 22.23 17.43
C GLN A 7 27.99 21.21 16.38
N ASP A 8 29.21 20.67 16.57
CA ASP A 8 29.78 19.61 15.73
C ASP A 8 28.93 18.34 15.76
N LYS A 9 28.45 17.94 16.95
CA LYS A 9 27.54 16.79 17.10
C LYS A 9 26.21 17.00 16.36
N MET A 10 25.64 18.18 16.46
CA MET A 10 24.38 18.51 15.78
C MET A 10 24.55 18.55 14.25
N GLN A 11 25.68 19.08 13.76
CA GLN A 11 26.02 19.03 12.34
C GLN A 11 26.22 17.59 11.86
N MET A 12 26.90 16.74 12.63
CA MET A 12 27.08 15.33 12.29
C MET A 12 25.75 14.57 12.25
N GLU A 13 24.87 14.76 13.23
CA GLU A 13 23.53 14.16 13.24
C GLU A 13 22.68 14.61 12.04
N ASN A 14 22.77 15.88 11.64
CA ASN A 14 22.09 16.37 10.44
C ASN A 14 22.65 15.72 9.16
N ARG A 15 23.98 15.63 9.02
CA ARG A 15 24.62 14.96 7.87
C ARG A 15 24.22 13.49 7.75
N ILE A 16 24.16 12.78 8.88
CA ILE A 16 23.70 11.38 8.88
C ILE A 16 22.25 11.31 8.39
N ARG A 17 21.37 12.20 8.88
CA ARG A 17 19.97 12.26 8.43
C ARG A 17 19.84 12.66 6.95
N ASP A 18 20.75 13.47 6.43
CA ASP A 18 20.83 13.76 5.00
C ASP A 18 21.20 12.49 4.20
N LEU A 19 22.12 11.67 4.71
CA LEU A 19 22.47 10.39 4.09
C LEU A 19 21.29 9.42 4.03
N TRP A 20 20.43 9.39 5.06
CA TRP A 20 19.20 8.57 5.06
C TRP A 20 18.21 8.94 3.94
N MET A 21 18.32 10.13 3.34
CA MET A 21 17.53 10.50 2.18
C MET A 21 17.91 9.70 0.92
N LEU A 22 19.05 9.00 0.92
CA LEU A 22 19.44 8.07 -0.14
C LEU A 22 18.78 6.69 0.01
N CYS A 23 18.24 6.35 1.18
CA CYS A 23 17.62 5.03 1.41
C CYS A 23 16.44 4.73 0.48
N PRO A 24 15.54 5.68 0.17
CA PRO A 24 14.52 5.45 -0.85
C PRO A 24 15.10 5.08 -2.22
N ILE A 25 16.23 5.68 -2.62
CA ILE A 25 16.90 5.35 -3.89
C ILE A 25 17.42 3.91 -3.85
N LEU A 26 18.14 3.54 -2.78
CA LEU A 26 18.67 2.19 -2.61
C LEU A 26 17.57 1.13 -2.57
N GLY A 27 16.47 1.41 -1.86
CA GLY A 27 15.31 0.53 -1.79
C GLY A 27 14.62 0.36 -3.15
N THR A 28 14.49 1.44 -3.92
CA THR A 28 13.93 1.36 -5.28
C THR A 28 14.83 0.57 -6.23
N VAL A 29 16.17 0.75 -6.14
CA VAL A 29 17.13 -0.06 -6.90
C VAL A 29 17.03 -1.53 -6.51
N PHE A 30 16.87 -1.84 -5.23
CA PHE A 30 16.64 -3.21 -4.75
C PHE A 30 15.37 -3.83 -5.35
N LEU A 31 14.25 -3.10 -5.36
CA LEU A 31 13.01 -3.60 -5.96
C LEU A 31 13.13 -3.78 -7.48
N LEU A 32 13.85 -2.88 -8.16
CA LEU A 32 14.13 -3.02 -9.59
C LEU A 32 14.96 -4.29 -9.88
N PHE A 33 16.00 -4.53 -9.07
CA PHE A 33 16.78 -5.76 -9.14
C PHE A 33 15.91 -7.00 -8.95
N TYR A 34 15.02 -6.99 -7.95
CA TYR A 34 14.09 -8.08 -7.70
C TYR A 34 13.18 -8.34 -8.91
N ILE A 35 12.53 -7.31 -9.46
CA ILE A 35 11.65 -7.43 -10.64
C ILE A 35 12.39 -8.06 -11.82
N LYS A 36 13.61 -7.59 -12.13
CA LYS A 36 14.41 -8.16 -13.23
C LYS A 36 14.86 -9.60 -12.99
N THR A 37 14.95 -10.01 -11.72
CA THR A 37 15.33 -11.37 -11.33
C THR A 37 14.13 -12.31 -11.24
N ALA A 38 12.91 -11.79 -11.01
CA ALA A 38 11.71 -12.57 -10.73
C ALA A 38 10.70 -12.66 -11.88
N SER A 39 10.77 -11.76 -12.87
CA SER A 39 9.76 -11.69 -13.93
C SER A 39 10.34 -11.51 -15.34
N GLU A 40 9.52 -11.81 -16.34
CA GLU A 40 9.74 -11.44 -17.75
C GLU A 40 8.69 -10.41 -18.21
N ASP A 41 8.95 -9.75 -19.34
CA ASP A 41 8.09 -8.72 -19.94
C ASP A 41 6.93 -9.34 -20.75
N ILE A 42 6.06 -10.10 -20.06
CA ILE A 42 4.91 -10.83 -20.62
C ILE A 42 3.61 -10.44 -19.90
N VAL A 43 2.52 -10.34 -20.67
CA VAL A 43 1.16 -10.04 -20.17
C VAL A 43 0.46 -11.29 -19.63
N TYR A 44 -0.33 -11.11 -18.57
CA TYR A 44 -1.17 -12.17 -17.98
C TYR A 44 -2.27 -11.59 -17.09
N SER A 45 -3.19 -12.44 -16.62
CA SER A 45 -4.25 -12.09 -15.66
C SER A 45 -5.07 -10.88 -16.13
N ASP A 46 -5.12 -9.80 -15.34
CA ASP A 46 -5.86 -8.57 -15.64
C ASP A 46 -5.50 -7.97 -17.02
N TYR A 47 -4.28 -8.14 -17.51
CA TYR A 47 -3.88 -7.65 -18.83
C TYR A 47 -4.72 -8.26 -19.95
N ILE A 48 -5.17 -9.50 -19.83
CA ILE A 48 -6.00 -10.16 -20.87
C ILE A 48 -7.28 -9.36 -21.12
N ARG A 49 -7.95 -8.94 -20.04
CA ARG A 49 -9.11 -8.05 -20.13
C ARG A 49 -8.73 -6.69 -20.71
N LEU A 50 -7.63 -6.11 -20.25
CA LEU A 50 -7.20 -4.78 -20.71
C LEU A 50 -6.87 -4.75 -22.21
N ILE A 51 -6.23 -5.79 -22.72
CA ILE A 51 -5.89 -5.90 -24.15
C ILE A 51 -7.17 -5.95 -24.97
N ASN A 52 -8.08 -6.88 -24.66
CA ASN A 52 -9.31 -7.04 -25.42
C ASN A 52 -10.19 -5.78 -25.39
N SER A 53 -10.23 -5.06 -24.27
CA SER A 53 -11.09 -3.88 -24.14
C SER A 53 -10.47 -2.58 -24.66
N TYR A 54 -9.15 -2.42 -24.61
CA TYR A 54 -8.51 -1.11 -24.85
C TYR A 54 -7.56 -1.06 -26.04
N LEU A 55 -6.87 -2.16 -26.37
CA LEU A 55 -5.84 -2.11 -27.41
C LEU A 55 -6.37 -1.95 -28.84
N PRO A 56 -7.54 -2.49 -29.22
CA PRO A 56 -8.09 -2.27 -30.56
C PRO A 56 -8.21 -0.79 -30.93
N GLU A 57 -8.65 0.04 -29.97
CA GLU A 57 -8.71 1.49 -30.14
C GLU A 57 -8.43 2.23 -28.82
N THR A 58 -7.15 2.55 -28.62
CA THR A 58 -6.63 3.14 -27.37
C THR A 58 -7.22 4.49 -26.97
N LEU A 59 -7.82 5.23 -27.91
CA LEU A 59 -8.47 6.53 -27.68
C LEU A 59 -9.96 6.53 -28.00
N SER A 60 -10.61 5.35 -28.02
CA SER A 60 -12.04 5.22 -28.30
C SER A 60 -12.88 6.03 -27.32
N LYS A 61 -13.75 6.90 -27.84
CA LYS A 61 -14.65 7.74 -27.03
C LYS A 61 -15.57 6.91 -26.14
N ASP A 62 -16.04 5.78 -26.67
CA ASP A 62 -16.96 4.88 -25.97
C ASP A 62 -16.32 4.23 -24.74
N SER A 63 -14.98 4.14 -24.70
CA SER A 63 -14.27 3.64 -23.53
C SER A 63 -14.10 4.67 -22.41
N PHE A 64 -14.25 5.97 -22.71
CA PHE A 64 -14.10 7.07 -21.75
C PHE A 64 -15.42 7.55 -21.16
N PHE A 65 -16.50 7.56 -21.95
CA PHE A 65 -17.80 8.11 -21.53
C PHE A 65 -18.73 7.02 -20.99
N VAL A 66 -18.24 6.26 -20.01
CA VAL A 66 -19.01 5.21 -19.31
C VAL A 66 -19.33 5.63 -17.88
N THR A 67 -20.45 5.14 -17.34
CA THR A 67 -20.92 5.52 -15.99
C THR A 67 -19.98 5.01 -14.89
N ASP A 68 -19.28 3.91 -15.13
CA ASP A 68 -18.30 3.28 -14.23
C ASP A 68 -16.86 3.78 -14.44
N ILE A 69 -16.63 4.90 -15.14
CA ILE A 69 -15.29 5.37 -15.52
C ILE A 69 -14.30 5.53 -14.33
N LEU A 70 -14.81 5.88 -13.14
CA LEU A 70 -13.95 6.07 -11.96
C LEU A 70 -13.49 4.74 -11.34
N THR A 71 -14.22 3.64 -11.58
CA THR A 71 -13.75 2.29 -11.20
C THR A 71 -12.70 1.76 -12.18
N ARG A 72 -12.71 2.23 -13.43
CA ARG A 72 -11.73 1.91 -14.48
C ARG A 72 -10.40 2.65 -14.36
N ILE A 73 -10.25 3.50 -13.34
CA ILE A 73 -9.03 4.26 -13.02
C ILE A 73 -8.58 5.14 -14.21
N PRO A 74 -9.17 6.34 -14.38
CA PRO A 74 -9.03 7.17 -15.58
C PRO A 74 -7.58 7.42 -16.04
N ILE A 75 -6.63 7.59 -15.12
CA ILE A 75 -5.21 7.81 -15.48
C ILE A 75 -4.62 6.67 -16.30
N THR A 76 -5.17 5.46 -16.20
CA THR A 76 -4.62 4.28 -16.88
C THR A 76 -4.75 4.38 -18.39
N TYR A 77 -5.72 5.14 -18.90
CA TYR A 77 -5.96 5.29 -20.33
C TYR A 77 -4.83 6.06 -21.04
N PRO A 78 -4.50 7.31 -20.66
CA PRO A 78 -3.39 8.02 -21.28
C PRO A 78 -2.06 7.33 -21.04
N VAL A 79 -1.86 6.69 -19.87
CA VAL A 79 -0.62 5.94 -19.59
C VAL A 79 -0.50 4.70 -20.48
N ARG A 80 -1.59 3.95 -20.70
CA ARG A 80 -1.60 2.83 -21.64
C ARG A 80 -1.35 3.29 -23.07
N TRP A 81 -1.94 4.41 -23.49
CA TRP A 81 -1.66 5.00 -24.80
C TRP A 81 -0.16 5.30 -24.96
N ILE A 82 0.46 5.94 -23.95
CA ILE A 82 1.92 6.16 -23.93
C ILE A 82 2.68 4.82 -24.04
N ASN A 83 2.25 3.81 -23.27
CA ASN A 83 2.89 2.49 -23.27
C ASN A 83 2.82 1.84 -24.67
N VAL A 84 1.66 1.85 -25.33
CA VAL A 84 1.50 1.32 -26.70
C VAL A 84 2.37 2.07 -27.69
N GLN A 85 2.34 3.41 -27.67
CA GLN A 85 3.02 4.24 -28.67
C GLN A 85 4.55 4.23 -28.53
N PHE A 86 5.07 4.28 -27.30
CA PHE A 86 6.50 4.50 -27.06
C PHE A 86 7.23 3.27 -26.52
N PHE A 87 6.52 2.33 -25.88
CA PHE A 87 7.13 1.19 -25.18
C PHE A 87 6.61 -0.16 -25.66
N ARG A 88 5.84 -0.18 -26.77
CA ARG A 88 5.27 -1.40 -27.36
C ARG A 88 4.45 -2.22 -26.37
N TYR A 89 3.68 -1.57 -25.50
CA TYR A 89 2.87 -2.25 -24.47
C TYR A 89 3.72 -3.16 -23.55
N SER A 90 4.80 -2.60 -23.00
CA SER A 90 5.70 -3.28 -22.07
C SER A 90 5.11 -3.30 -20.67
N VAL A 91 5.13 -4.48 -20.05
CA VAL A 91 4.77 -4.66 -18.63
C VAL A 91 5.86 -4.06 -17.75
N ASP A 92 7.13 -4.10 -18.18
CA ASP A 92 8.23 -3.45 -17.46
C ASP A 92 8.06 -1.93 -17.33
N PHE A 93 7.48 -1.27 -18.34
CA PHE A 93 7.13 0.15 -18.24
C PHE A 93 6.14 0.41 -17.09
N ASP A 94 5.07 -0.40 -17.01
CA ASP A 94 4.07 -0.30 -15.95
C ASP A 94 4.69 -0.60 -14.58
N ARG A 95 5.56 -1.62 -14.48
CA ARG A 95 6.30 -1.96 -13.24
C ARG A 95 7.18 -0.81 -12.76
N VAL A 96 7.88 -0.11 -13.67
CA VAL A 96 8.70 1.07 -13.33
C VAL A 96 7.85 2.22 -12.81
N LEU A 97 6.65 2.44 -13.36
CA LEU A 97 5.70 3.40 -12.80
C LEU A 97 5.26 3.02 -11.37
N GLY A 98 5.09 1.72 -11.11
CA GLY A 98 4.83 1.20 -9.77
C GLY A 98 5.98 1.51 -8.80
N LEU A 99 7.22 1.29 -9.22
CA LEU A 99 8.42 1.62 -8.45
C LEU A 99 8.54 3.12 -8.16
N LEU A 100 8.17 3.98 -9.11
CA LEU A 100 8.11 5.42 -8.90
C LEU A 100 7.10 5.79 -7.79
N GLY A 101 5.95 5.14 -7.75
CA GLY A 101 4.97 5.31 -6.68
C GLY A 101 5.52 4.98 -5.30
N ILE A 102 6.20 3.84 -5.16
CA ILE A 102 6.87 3.43 -3.90
C ILE A 102 7.99 4.40 -3.55
N PHE A 103 8.81 4.81 -4.52
CA PHE A 103 9.89 5.77 -4.30
C PHE A 103 9.36 7.07 -3.71
N ILE A 104 8.30 7.64 -4.31
CA ILE A 104 7.66 8.87 -3.85
C ILE A 104 7.10 8.68 -2.42
N MET A 105 6.35 7.60 -2.18
CA MET A 105 5.80 7.27 -0.86
C MET A 105 6.90 7.22 0.21
N MET A 106 7.99 6.50 -0.05
CA MET A 106 9.10 6.33 0.90
C MET A 106 9.94 7.60 1.06
N LEU A 107 10.10 8.40 0.00
CA LEU A 107 10.74 9.70 0.06
C LEU A 107 9.97 10.65 1.00
N ILE A 108 8.66 10.70 0.86
CA ILE A 108 7.79 11.52 1.73
C ILE A 108 7.87 11.06 3.18
N LEU A 109 7.89 9.75 3.41
CA LEU A 109 8.07 9.18 4.74
C LEU A 109 9.42 9.56 5.34
N CYS A 110 10.50 9.53 4.56
CA CYS A 110 11.83 9.99 4.98
C CYS A 110 11.84 11.50 5.31
N LEU A 111 11.19 12.33 4.49
CA LEU A 111 11.06 13.77 4.75
C LEU A 111 10.34 14.03 6.08
N TYR A 112 9.23 13.34 6.32
CA TYR A 112 8.51 13.39 7.59
C TYR A 112 9.40 12.94 8.76
N ALA A 113 10.06 11.78 8.63
CA ALA A 113 10.86 11.20 9.69
C ALA A 113 12.10 12.04 10.03
N LYS A 114 12.72 12.68 9.03
CA LYS A 114 13.80 13.65 9.21
C LYS A 114 13.33 14.85 10.01
N ARG A 115 12.16 15.42 9.67
CA ARG A 115 11.57 16.56 10.37
C ARG A 115 11.24 16.23 11.84
N GLU A 116 10.60 15.09 12.08
CA GLU A 116 10.26 14.62 13.43
C GLU A 116 11.45 14.05 14.20
N ARG A 117 12.64 14.03 13.59
CA ARG A 117 13.88 13.49 14.16
C ARG A 117 13.72 12.06 14.68
N LEU A 118 12.99 11.21 13.97
CA LEU A 118 12.82 9.80 14.35
C LEU A 118 14.17 9.10 14.54
N GLY A 119 14.21 8.15 15.48
CA GLY A 119 15.41 7.39 15.81
C GLY A 119 15.81 6.41 14.71
N TYR A 120 17.08 6.02 14.67
CA TYR A 120 17.62 5.14 13.63
C TYR A 120 16.95 3.77 13.56
N LEU A 121 16.56 3.21 14.71
CA LEU A 121 15.86 1.93 14.77
C LEU A 121 14.52 2.00 14.01
N SER A 122 13.73 3.03 14.25
CA SER A 122 12.46 3.24 13.55
C SER A 122 12.66 3.57 12.08
N MET A 123 13.68 4.36 11.74
CA MET A 123 14.04 4.61 10.34
C MET A 123 14.34 3.31 9.59
N ALA A 124 15.17 2.44 10.18
CA ALA A 124 15.49 1.13 9.60
C ALA A 124 14.23 0.27 9.44
N ALA A 125 13.34 0.26 10.43
CA ALA A 125 12.09 -0.47 10.37
C ALA A 125 11.15 0.02 9.26
N LEU A 126 11.00 1.34 9.13
CA LEU A 126 10.20 1.93 8.05
C LEU A 126 10.78 1.59 6.67
N MET A 127 12.11 1.64 6.51
CA MET A 127 12.75 1.27 5.24
C MET A 127 12.57 -0.22 4.93
N LEU A 128 12.80 -1.11 5.91
CA LEU A 128 12.64 -2.56 5.72
C LEU A 128 11.19 -2.93 5.39
N ALA A 129 10.21 -2.40 6.12
CA ALA A 129 8.80 -2.65 5.84
C ALA A 129 8.38 -2.05 4.48
N GLY A 130 8.83 -0.83 4.18
CA GLY A 130 8.47 -0.14 2.94
C GLY A 130 9.00 -0.80 1.68
N PHE A 131 10.22 -1.35 1.73
CA PHE A 131 10.84 -2.07 0.61
C PHE A 131 10.76 -3.61 0.74
N SER A 132 10.01 -4.12 1.72
CA SER A 132 9.74 -5.55 1.87
C SER A 132 9.06 -6.12 0.61
N LEU A 133 9.38 -7.38 0.29
CA LEU A 133 8.76 -8.11 -0.82
C LEU A 133 7.44 -8.80 -0.43
N ASN A 134 6.81 -8.42 0.68
CA ASN A 134 5.46 -8.89 1.03
C ASN A 134 4.39 -8.54 -0.02
N LYS A 135 4.64 -7.50 -0.83
CA LYS A 135 3.79 -7.02 -1.93
C LYS A 135 4.31 -7.44 -3.31
N TRP A 136 5.06 -8.54 -3.38
CA TRP A 136 5.67 -9.04 -4.62
C TRP A 136 4.68 -9.22 -5.76
N GLU A 137 3.46 -9.66 -5.48
CA GLU A 137 2.47 -9.99 -6.51
C GLU A 137 2.09 -8.76 -7.33
N LEU A 138 1.81 -7.63 -6.66
CA LEU A 138 1.57 -6.36 -7.32
C LEU A 138 2.82 -5.80 -8.03
N LEU A 139 4.01 -6.06 -7.48
CA LEU A 139 5.29 -5.60 -8.06
C LEU A 139 5.58 -6.28 -9.40
N ILE A 140 5.37 -7.59 -9.50
CA ILE A 140 5.68 -8.36 -10.71
C ILE A 140 4.52 -8.41 -11.71
N ASN A 141 3.27 -8.25 -11.27
CA ASN A 141 2.15 -8.18 -12.22
C ASN A 141 2.25 -6.94 -13.12
N GLY A 142 2.54 -5.77 -12.56
CA GLY A 142 2.67 -4.51 -13.33
C GLY A 142 1.36 -3.73 -13.44
N SER A 143 0.21 -4.39 -13.62
CA SER A 143 -1.09 -3.71 -13.76
C SER A 143 -1.50 -2.93 -12.51
N GLY A 144 -0.92 -3.28 -11.36
CA GLY A 144 -1.12 -2.62 -10.07
C GLY A 144 -0.39 -1.28 -9.90
N TYR A 145 0.34 -0.77 -10.90
CA TYR A 145 1.06 0.51 -10.81
C TYR A 145 0.20 1.71 -10.36
N PRO A 146 -1.09 1.86 -10.73
CA PRO A 146 -1.88 3.00 -10.28
C PRO A 146 -2.04 3.03 -8.76
N HIS A 147 -2.11 1.86 -8.12
CA HIS A 147 -2.21 1.76 -6.67
C HIS A 147 -0.94 2.27 -5.98
N PHE A 148 0.24 1.97 -6.51
CA PHE A 148 1.49 2.48 -5.97
C PHE A 148 1.62 4.00 -6.13
N ILE A 149 1.27 4.54 -7.31
CA ILE A 149 1.25 5.99 -7.55
C ILE A 149 0.27 6.67 -6.60
N SER A 150 -0.88 6.05 -6.37
CA SER A 150 -1.91 6.55 -5.45
C SER A 150 -1.38 6.69 -4.03
N TYR A 151 -0.68 5.68 -3.50
CA TYR A 151 -0.07 5.80 -2.17
C TYR A 151 1.01 6.89 -2.09
N GLY A 152 1.80 7.09 -3.16
CA GLY A 152 2.70 8.24 -3.26
C GLY A 152 1.95 9.57 -3.14
N LEU A 153 0.83 9.72 -3.87
CA LEU A 153 -0.04 10.89 -3.82
C LEU A 153 -0.72 11.06 -2.45
N PHE A 154 -1.16 9.97 -1.83
CA PHE A 154 -1.82 10.00 -0.52
C PHE A 154 -0.86 10.48 0.55
N PHE A 155 0.34 9.91 0.60
CA PHE A 155 1.37 10.31 1.55
C PHE A 155 1.77 11.76 1.34
N TYR A 156 1.78 12.23 0.08
CA TYR A 156 2.06 13.64 -0.22
C TYR A 156 0.98 14.54 0.39
N ASN A 157 -0.30 14.21 0.19
CA ASN A 157 -1.38 14.97 0.82
C ASN A 157 -1.28 14.89 2.35
N TYR A 158 -1.01 13.72 2.93
CA TYR A 158 -0.83 13.59 4.38
C TYR A 158 0.31 14.46 4.90
N LEU A 159 1.41 14.62 4.15
CA LEU A 159 2.50 15.53 4.50
C LEU A 159 2.08 17.00 4.39
N VAL A 160 1.32 17.37 3.36
CA VAL A 160 0.74 18.72 3.22
C VAL A 160 -0.17 19.03 4.42
N LEU A 161 -1.07 18.09 4.77
CA LEU A 161 -1.95 18.22 5.93
C LEU A 161 -1.15 18.35 7.23
N GLU A 162 -0.09 17.57 7.36
CA GLU A 162 0.81 17.64 8.51
C GLU A 162 1.51 19.01 8.62
N ARG A 163 1.91 19.63 7.50
CA ARG A 163 2.49 20.99 7.52
C ARG A 163 1.48 22.03 7.96
N VAL A 164 0.25 21.95 7.45
CA VAL A 164 -0.86 22.82 7.86
C VAL A 164 -1.19 22.61 9.34
N PHE A 165 -1.23 21.35 9.80
CA PHE A 165 -1.48 20.97 11.18
C PHE A 165 -0.45 21.55 12.16
N THR A 166 0.84 21.50 11.77
CA THR A 166 1.96 21.97 12.61
C THR A 166 2.23 23.47 12.50
N GLY A 167 1.62 24.16 11.54
CA GLY A 167 1.85 25.58 11.28
C GLY A 167 3.10 25.86 10.44
N THR A 168 3.64 24.84 9.77
CA THR A 168 4.82 24.90 8.89
C THR A 168 4.43 24.94 7.41
N LYS A 169 3.27 25.54 7.10
CA LYS A 169 2.67 25.52 5.76
C LYS A 169 3.55 26.21 4.71
N GLU A 170 3.59 25.60 3.53
CA GLU A 170 4.17 26.20 2.33
C GLU A 170 3.11 27.00 1.54
N PRO A 171 3.55 27.84 0.58
CA PRO A 171 2.64 28.46 -0.38
C PRO A 171 1.75 27.40 -1.05
N ARG A 172 0.44 27.69 -1.11
CA ARG A 172 -0.60 26.84 -1.73
C ARG A 172 -0.93 25.54 -0.99
N ASP A 173 -0.38 25.25 0.18
CA ASP A 173 -0.73 24.02 0.92
C ASP A 173 -2.23 23.90 1.22
N GLU A 174 -2.88 25.00 1.58
CA GLU A 174 -4.33 25.02 1.81
C GLU A 174 -5.13 24.74 0.52
N VAL A 175 -4.63 25.16 -0.64
CA VAL A 175 -5.24 24.86 -1.95
C VAL A 175 -5.00 23.40 -2.31
N LYS A 176 -3.81 22.87 -2.05
CA LYS A 176 -3.49 21.46 -2.29
C LYS A 176 -4.39 20.52 -1.49
N LEU A 177 -4.72 20.86 -0.23
CA LEU A 177 -5.68 20.09 0.57
C LEU A 177 -7.06 19.97 -0.09
N PHE A 178 -7.45 20.98 -0.88
CA PHE A 178 -8.69 20.95 -1.65
C PHE A 178 -8.56 20.19 -2.97
N VAL A 179 -7.47 20.39 -3.71
CA VAL A 179 -7.32 19.88 -5.09
C VAL A 179 -6.85 18.41 -5.14
N LEU A 180 -5.95 18.01 -4.25
CA LEU A 180 -5.35 16.68 -4.28
C LEU A 180 -6.36 15.52 -4.18
N PRO A 181 -7.48 15.62 -3.41
CA PRO A 181 -8.53 14.60 -3.44
C PRO A 181 -9.17 14.38 -4.82
N TYR A 182 -9.33 15.43 -5.63
CA TYR A 182 -9.85 15.32 -6.99
C TYR A 182 -8.81 14.75 -7.96
N ILE A 183 -7.53 15.04 -7.75
CA ILE A 183 -6.45 14.37 -8.51
C ILE A 183 -6.42 12.88 -8.16
N ALA A 184 -6.54 12.55 -6.87
CA ALA A 184 -6.58 11.18 -6.38
C ALA A 184 -7.76 10.40 -6.98
N LEU A 185 -8.91 11.03 -7.19
CA LEU A 185 -10.08 10.41 -7.84
C LEU A 185 -9.76 9.77 -9.20
N LEU A 186 -8.84 10.38 -9.94
CA LEU A 186 -8.46 9.93 -11.29
C LEU A 186 -7.44 8.79 -11.29
N VAL A 187 -6.80 8.52 -10.15
CA VAL A 187 -5.63 7.63 -10.04
C VAL A 187 -5.88 6.45 -9.09
N ALA A 188 -6.71 6.64 -8.06
CA ALA A 188 -6.82 5.72 -6.94
C ALA A 188 -7.75 4.53 -7.16
N GLY A 189 -8.70 4.63 -8.11
CA GLY A 189 -9.78 3.65 -8.21
C GLY A 189 -10.43 3.41 -6.84
N PRO A 190 -10.61 2.15 -6.40
CA PRO A 190 -11.25 1.84 -5.11
C PRO A 190 -10.52 2.39 -3.88
N TYR A 191 -9.24 2.74 -3.99
CA TYR A 191 -8.44 3.16 -2.84
C TYR A 191 -8.79 4.58 -2.41
N ILE A 192 -9.54 5.33 -3.25
CA ILE A 192 -10.04 6.66 -2.94
C ILE A 192 -10.91 6.68 -1.69
N VAL A 193 -11.67 5.60 -1.44
CA VAL A 193 -12.59 5.49 -0.30
C VAL A 193 -11.80 5.55 1.01
N GLN A 194 -10.78 4.71 1.14
CA GLN A 194 -9.92 4.67 2.33
C GLN A 194 -9.17 5.99 2.54
N TYR A 195 -8.63 6.56 1.47
CA TYR A 195 -7.94 7.84 1.52
C TYR A 195 -8.84 8.99 1.99
N CYS A 196 -10.03 9.12 1.39
CA CYS A 196 -10.97 10.18 1.75
C CYS A 196 -11.52 10.03 3.16
N LEU A 197 -11.86 8.80 3.59
CA LEU A 197 -12.28 8.53 4.97
C LEU A 197 -11.19 8.90 5.99
N SER A 198 -9.92 8.60 5.67
CA SER A 198 -8.78 8.97 6.51
C SER A 198 -8.63 10.49 6.64
N LEU A 199 -8.75 11.22 5.51
CA LEU A 199 -8.74 12.68 5.51
C LEU A 199 -9.91 13.28 6.28
N MET A 200 -11.13 12.80 6.06
CA MET A 200 -12.32 13.26 6.76
C MET A 200 -12.17 13.07 8.27
N GLY A 201 -11.75 11.88 8.71
CA GLY A 201 -11.47 11.59 10.12
C GLY A 201 -10.43 12.55 10.71
N ALA A 202 -9.37 12.83 9.95
CA ALA A 202 -8.34 13.79 10.37
C ALA A 202 -8.85 15.23 10.47
N PHE A 203 -9.62 15.72 9.49
CA PHE A 203 -10.20 17.07 9.53
C PHE A 203 -11.20 17.23 10.68
N LEU A 204 -12.06 16.23 10.91
CA LEU A 204 -12.95 16.22 12.06
C LEU A 204 -12.15 16.24 13.38
N PHE A 205 -11.10 15.42 13.48
CA PHE A 205 -10.22 15.41 14.65
C PHE A 205 -9.53 16.77 14.89
N ILE A 206 -9.03 17.43 13.83
CA ILE A 206 -8.45 18.78 13.90
C ILE A 206 -9.47 19.79 14.46
N GLY A 207 -10.72 19.71 14.00
CA GLY A 207 -11.81 20.53 14.51
C GLY A 207 -12.11 20.28 15.99
N LEU A 208 -12.17 19.01 16.40
CA LEU A 208 -12.41 18.59 17.79
C LEU A 208 -11.35 19.12 18.76
N ILE A 209 -10.07 19.04 18.38
CA ILE A 209 -8.98 19.53 19.24
C ILE A 209 -8.78 21.05 19.14
N LYS A 210 -9.56 21.74 18.30
CA LYS A 210 -9.47 23.19 18.03
C LYS A 210 -8.02 23.61 17.74
N ASN A 211 -7.37 22.93 16.77
CA ASN A 211 -5.99 23.24 16.42
C ASN A 211 -5.85 24.71 16.00
N ARG A 212 -4.96 25.45 16.68
CA ARG A 212 -4.73 26.89 16.44
C ARG A 212 -4.28 27.24 15.01
N ASN A 213 -3.66 26.30 14.31
CA ASN A 213 -3.10 26.53 12.97
C ASN A 213 -4.15 26.37 11.86
N VAL A 214 -5.31 25.79 12.18
CA VAL A 214 -6.38 25.52 11.21
C VAL A 214 -7.66 26.22 11.66
N SER A 215 -8.18 27.10 10.82
CA SER A 215 -9.46 27.77 11.12
C SER A 215 -10.60 26.76 11.15
N VAL A 216 -11.37 26.74 12.24
CA VAL A 216 -12.56 25.88 12.42
C VAL A 216 -13.57 26.08 11.28
N LYS A 217 -13.69 27.30 10.75
CA LYS A 217 -14.58 27.61 9.62
C LYS A 217 -14.21 26.89 8.32
N ARG A 218 -12.96 26.44 8.19
CA ARG A 218 -12.47 25.71 7.01
C ARG A 218 -12.62 24.20 7.13
N ILE A 219 -12.87 23.67 8.33
CA ILE A 219 -13.02 22.23 8.54
C ILE A 219 -14.15 21.65 7.69
N PRO A 220 -15.36 22.24 7.63
CA PRO A 220 -16.41 21.73 6.75
C PRO A 220 -16.00 21.70 5.28
N VAL A 221 -15.25 22.71 4.82
CA VAL A 221 -14.76 22.79 3.42
C VAL A 221 -13.82 21.63 3.13
N TYR A 222 -12.87 21.32 4.02
CA TYR A 222 -11.93 20.21 3.83
C TYR A 222 -12.59 18.83 3.94
N VAL A 223 -13.59 18.69 4.80
CA VAL A 223 -14.40 17.46 4.89
C VAL A 223 -15.16 17.27 3.59
N LEU A 224 -15.85 18.31 3.09
CA LEU A 224 -16.59 18.24 1.83
C LEU A 224 -15.67 18.00 0.63
N SER A 225 -14.49 18.62 0.59
CA SER A 225 -13.52 18.40 -0.51
C SER A 225 -12.97 16.97 -0.55
N SER A 226 -13.03 16.25 0.57
CA SER A 226 -12.67 14.82 0.63
C SER A 226 -13.89 13.93 0.35
N ALA A 227 -15.07 14.31 0.85
CA ALA A 227 -16.30 13.54 0.68
C ALA A 227 -16.80 13.52 -0.77
N ILE A 228 -16.73 14.65 -1.50
CA ILE A 228 -17.22 14.75 -2.88
C ILE A 228 -16.53 13.74 -3.80
N PRO A 229 -15.19 13.67 -3.91
CA PRO A 229 -14.51 12.64 -4.70
C PRO A 229 -14.91 11.21 -4.33
N MET A 230 -15.02 10.92 -3.03
CA MET A 230 -15.43 9.60 -2.57
C MET A 230 -16.86 9.27 -3.02
N ILE A 231 -17.81 10.20 -2.89
CA ILE A 231 -19.20 10.01 -3.32
C ILE A 231 -19.27 9.82 -4.83
N LEU A 232 -18.53 10.61 -5.61
CA LEU A 232 -18.47 10.44 -7.07
C LEU A 232 -17.96 9.05 -7.45
N PHE A 233 -16.91 8.56 -6.77
CA PHE A 233 -16.43 7.20 -6.96
C PHE A 233 -17.50 6.17 -6.61
N LEU A 234 -18.19 6.30 -5.48
CA LEU A 234 -19.24 5.35 -5.05
C LEU A 234 -20.44 5.33 -6.01
N ILE A 235 -20.83 6.49 -6.56
CA ILE A 235 -21.85 6.57 -7.61
C ILE A 235 -21.38 5.81 -8.85
N SER A 236 -20.17 6.08 -9.33
CA SER A 236 -19.60 5.36 -10.47
C SER A 236 -19.54 3.84 -10.23
N ASN A 237 -19.13 3.45 -9.01
CA ASN A 237 -19.07 2.06 -8.58
C ASN A 237 -20.43 1.36 -8.51
N SER A 238 -21.51 2.08 -8.18
CA SER A 238 -22.87 1.51 -8.20
C SER A 238 -23.37 1.11 -9.59
N THR A 239 -22.70 1.59 -10.64
CA THR A 239 -23.00 1.24 -12.04
C THR A 239 -22.04 0.21 -12.62
N ALA A 240 -21.03 -0.22 -11.85
CA ALA A 240 -20.05 -1.19 -12.32
C ALA A 240 -20.62 -2.61 -12.25
N GLU A 241 -20.49 -3.36 -13.35
CA GLU A 241 -20.82 -4.77 -13.39
C GLU A 241 -19.61 -5.61 -13.00
N TYR A 242 -19.81 -6.50 -12.02
CA TYR A 242 -18.76 -7.35 -11.48
C TYR A 242 -19.08 -8.83 -11.76
N GLU A 243 -18.25 -9.49 -12.56
CA GLU A 243 -18.29 -10.94 -12.76
C GLU A 243 -17.74 -11.64 -11.49
N HIS A 244 -18.63 -12.15 -10.65
CA HIS A 244 -18.27 -12.95 -9.48
C HIS A 244 -18.45 -14.43 -9.75
N ASN A 245 -17.41 -15.23 -9.55
CA ASN A 245 -17.46 -16.69 -9.68
C ASN A 245 -17.96 -17.36 -8.38
N VAL A 246 -19.06 -16.87 -7.81
CA VAL A 246 -19.64 -17.40 -6.56
C VAL A 246 -21.08 -17.84 -6.80
N THR A 247 -21.38 -19.10 -6.47
CA THR A 247 -22.67 -19.76 -6.73
C THR A 247 -23.80 -19.24 -5.84
N GLU A 248 -23.50 -18.79 -4.62
CA GLU A 248 -24.47 -18.24 -3.67
C GLU A 248 -23.89 -17.00 -2.97
N GLN A 249 -24.55 -15.85 -3.11
CA GLN A 249 -24.07 -14.59 -2.56
C GLN A 249 -24.79 -14.26 -1.24
N LEU A 250 -24.16 -14.58 -0.11
CA LEU A 250 -24.61 -14.08 1.18
C LEU A 250 -24.47 -12.54 1.21
N SER A 251 -25.43 -11.87 1.84
CA SER A 251 -25.29 -10.44 2.14
C SER A 251 -24.25 -10.20 3.24
N LEU A 252 -23.65 -9.01 3.28
CA LEU A 252 -22.69 -8.63 4.32
C LEU A 252 -23.26 -8.84 5.73
N MET A 253 -24.53 -8.50 5.96
CA MET A 253 -25.16 -8.65 7.28
C MET A 253 -25.34 -10.13 7.67
N GLN A 254 -25.60 -11.01 6.70
CA GLN A 254 -25.68 -12.45 6.95
C GLN A 254 -24.31 -13.02 7.32
N VAL A 255 -23.23 -12.60 6.65
CA VAL A 255 -21.87 -13.05 7.01
C VAL A 255 -21.45 -12.55 8.39
N LEU A 256 -21.75 -11.30 8.72
CA LEU A 256 -21.42 -10.74 10.03
C LEU A 256 -22.16 -11.41 11.21
N THR A 257 -23.38 -11.90 10.99
CA THR A 257 -24.20 -12.50 12.06
C THR A 257 -24.18 -14.03 12.07
N GLY A 258 -24.08 -14.67 10.91
CA GLY A 258 -24.07 -16.12 10.73
C GLY A 258 -22.66 -16.74 10.70
N GLU A 259 -21.69 -16.05 10.10
CA GLU A 259 -20.32 -16.55 9.87
C GLU A 259 -19.30 -15.78 10.72
N THR A 260 -19.59 -15.67 12.02
CA THR A 260 -18.77 -14.88 12.96
C THR A 260 -17.33 -15.40 13.07
N GLY A 261 -17.13 -16.72 13.01
CA GLY A 261 -15.81 -17.34 12.99
C GLY A 261 -14.97 -16.86 11.79
N PHE A 262 -15.52 -17.00 10.58
CA PHE A 262 -14.91 -16.49 9.35
C PHE A 262 -14.55 -15.01 9.46
N THR A 263 -15.50 -14.17 9.92
CA THR A 263 -15.27 -12.72 10.03
C THR A 263 -14.07 -12.41 10.94
N VAL A 264 -14.02 -13.04 12.13
CA VAL A 264 -12.92 -12.84 13.08
C VAL A 264 -11.60 -13.34 12.49
N HIS A 265 -11.56 -14.56 11.97
CA HIS A 265 -10.34 -15.14 11.42
C HIS A 265 -9.82 -14.37 10.21
N PHE A 266 -10.69 -13.91 9.32
CA PHE A 266 -10.32 -13.08 8.17
C PHE A 266 -9.57 -11.82 8.62
N ILE A 267 -10.12 -11.09 9.59
CA ILE A 267 -9.48 -9.87 10.12
C ILE A 267 -8.14 -10.21 10.79
N LEU A 268 -8.09 -11.27 11.61
CA LEU A 268 -6.86 -11.68 12.28
C LEU A 268 -5.77 -12.10 11.28
N ASN A 269 -6.13 -12.81 10.22
CA ASN A 269 -5.22 -13.18 9.13
C ASN A 269 -4.65 -11.94 8.43
N GLY A 270 -5.50 -10.94 8.16
CA GLY A 270 -5.06 -9.66 7.61
C GLY A 270 -4.00 -8.99 8.48
N PHE A 271 -4.23 -8.88 9.79
CA PHE A 271 -3.26 -8.29 10.72
C PHE A 271 -1.99 -9.11 10.90
N ALA A 272 -2.09 -10.44 10.88
CA ALA A 272 -0.91 -11.31 10.91
C ALA A 272 -0.03 -11.14 9.67
N SER A 273 -0.66 -10.84 8.52
CA SER A 273 0.03 -10.62 7.24
C SER A 273 0.97 -9.40 7.24
N GLU A 274 0.74 -8.44 8.14
CA GLU A 274 1.60 -7.25 8.28
C GLU A 274 2.99 -7.59 8.85
N VAL A 275 3.12 -8.70 9.58
CA VAL A 275 4.39 -9.16 10.14
C VAL A 275 5.08 -10.13 9.18
N LEU A 276 4.36 -11.14 8.68
CA LEU A 276 4.86 -12.12 7.71
C LEU A 276 3.88 -12.24 6.55
N CYS A 277 4.38 -12.32 5.31
CA CYS A 277 3.52 -12.48 4.14
C CYS A 277 2.76 -13.83 4.17
N GLY A 278 1.58 -13.87 3.53
CA GLY A 278 0.73 -15.07 3.41
C GLY A 278 1.51 -16.32 2.99
N ASP A 279 2.32 -16.24 1.93
CA ASP A 279 3.13 -17.37 1.45
C ASP A 279 4.06 -17.97 2.54
N THR A 280 4.57 -17.12 3.44
CA THR A 280 5.40 -17.59 4.55
C THR A 280 4.56 -18.30 5.60
N TRP A 281 3.37 -17.78 5.91
CA TRP A 281 2.41 -18.46 6.79
C TRP A 281 1.99 -19.80 6.21
N GLU A 282 1.65 -19.85 4.93
CA GLU A 282 1.24 -21.06 4.22
C GLU A 282 2.37 -22.10 4.18
N ALA A 283 3.61 -21.68 3.90
CA ALA A 283 4.76 -22.57 3.96
C ALA A 283 4.97 -23.15 5.36
N MET A 284 4.81 -22.34 6.41
CA MET A 284 4.93 -22.80 7.80
C MET A 284 3.80 -23.76 8.18
N LEU A 285 2.55 -23.49 7.75
CA LEU A 285 1.40 -24.37 7.94
C LEU A 285 1.60 -25.72 7.25
N ASN A 286 1.99 -25.70 5.97
CA ASN A 286 2.20 -26.90 5.17
C ASN A 286 3.35 -27.76 5.71
N SER A 287 4.35 -27.15 6.33
CA SER A 287 5.45 -27.86 7.01
C SER A 287 5.11 -28.37 8.41
N GLY A 288 3.90 -28.11 8.93
CA GLY A 288 3.47 -28.49 10.27
C GLY A 288 4.17 -27.73 11.41
N LYS A 289 4.94 -26.68 11.11
CA LYS A 289 5.68 -25.89 12.11
C LYS A 289 4.78 -24.96 12.92
N VAL A 290 3.65 -24.55 12.37
CA VAL A 290 2.66 -23.69 13.01
C VAL A 290 1.26 -24.20 12.71
N SER A 291 0.30 -23.86 13.58
CA SER A 291 -1.12 -24.07 13.35
C SER A 291 -1.83 -22.73 13.09
N TYR A 292 -3.05 -22.77 12.56
CA TYR A 292 -3.88 -21.57 12.37
C TYR A 292 -4.05 -20.76 13.66
N GLY A 293 -4.13 -21.42 14.83
CA GLY A 293 -4.21 -20.75 16.12
C GLY A 293 -3.02 -19.80 16.39
N VAL A 294 -1.81 -20.14 15.95
CA VAL A 294 -0.63 -19.26 16.06
C VAL A 294 -0.79 -18.02 15.20
N ILE A 295 -1.37 -18.16 14.01
CA ILE A 295 -1.60 -17.04 13.09
C ILE A 295 -2.66 -16.10 13.66
N TYR A 296 -3.76 -16.65 14.16
CA TYR A 296 -4.82 -15.87 14.81
C TYR A 296 -4.31 -15.11 16.05
N ILE A 297 -3.50 -15.76 16.89
CA ILE A 297 -2.85 -15.09 18.04
C ILE A 297 -1.92 -13.97 17.56
N THR A 298 -1.15 -14.20 16.50
CA THR A 298 -0.26 -13.18 15.93
C THR A 298 -1.06 -11.97 15.45
N GLY A 299 -2.16 -12.19 14.71
CA GLY A 299 -3.08 -11.12 14.30
C GLY A 299 -3.66 -10.34 15.48
N ALA A 300 -4.09 -11.04 16.53
CA ALA A 300 -4.63 -10.41 17.74
C ALA A 300 -3.57 -9.58 18.49
N LEU A 301 -2.33 -10.06 18.55
CA LEU A 301 -1.20 -9.33 19.13
C LEU A 301 -0.86 -8.07 18.33
N VAL A 302 -0.89 -8.14 16.99
CA VAL A 302 -0.70 -6.96 16.13
C VAL A 302 -1.81 -5.94 16.38
N LEU A 303 -3.09 -6.35 16.41
CA LEU A 303 -4.21 -5.49 16.78
C LEU A 303 -4.04 -4.84 18.15
N PHE A 304 -3.58 -5.60 19.14
CA PHE A 304 -3.26 -5.06 20.46
C PHE A 304 -2.14 -4.00 20.39
N CYS A 305 -1.12 -4.20 19.55
CA CYS A 305 -0.08 -3.21 19.33
C CYS A 305 -0.64 -1.93 18.69
N TYR A 306 -1.57 -2.03 17.74
CA TYR A 306 -2.28 -0.85 17.21
C TYR A 306 -3.04 -0.10 18.30
N ALA A 307 -3.84 -0.82 19.10
CA ALA A 307 -4.60 -0.22 20.20
C ALA A 307 -3.66 0.45 21.22
N TYR A 308 -2.57 -0.24 21.59
CA TYR A 308 -1.59 0.29 22.54
C TYR A 308 -0.84 1.52 21.99
N ALA A 309 -0.49 1.53 20.70
CA ALA A 309 0.08 2.69 20.04
C ALA A 309 -0.87 3.90 20.09
N LEU A 310 -2.16 3.71 19.81
CA LEU A 310 -3.17 4.78 19.92
C LEU A 310 -3.33 5.27 21.37
N ILE A 311 -3.37 4.36 22.35
CA ILE A 311 -3.39 4.72 23.77
C ILE A 311 -2.18 5.61 24.12
N LEU A 312 -0.97 5.21 23.73
CA LEU A 312 0.24 6.01 23.94
C LEU A 312 0.18 7.36 23.22
N TYR A 313 -0.33 7.38 21.99
CA TYR A 313 -0.45 8.58 21.18
C TYR A 313 -1.30 9.66 21.85
N PHE A 314 -2.44 9.27 22.43
CA PHE A 314 -3.32 10.18 23.17
C PHE A 314 -2.82 10.48 24.58
N MET A 315 -2.54 9.46 25.39
CA MET A 315 -2.11 9.63 26.79
C MET A 315 -0.83 10.46 26.92
N LYS A 316 0.12 10.28 25.98
CA LYS A 316 1.40 10.99 25.97
C LYS A 316 1.38 12.27 25.13
N LYS A 317 0.18 12.69 24.69
CA LYS A 317 -0.07 13.93 23.96
C LYS A 317 0.81 14.05 22.70
N ILE A 318 1.07 12.94 22.00
CA ILE A 318 1.82 12.94 20.74
C ILE A 318 1.00 13.67 19.67
N TYR A 319 -0.32 13.50 19.68
CA TYR A 319 -1.28 14.18 18.81
C TYR A 319 -1.19 15.72 18.81
N LYS A 320 -0.57 16.33 19.82
CA LYS A 320 -0.37 17.79 19.85
C LYS A 320 0.78 18.26 18.95
N LYS A 321 1.68 17.35 18.55
CA LYS A 321 2.88 17.67 17.76
C LYS A 321 2.80 17.18 16.33
N THR A 322 2.12 16.05 16.10
CA THR A 322 2.03 15.44 14.77
C THR A 322 0.70 14.72 14.64
N LEU A 323 0.11 14.77 13.44
CA LEU A 323 -1.11 14.09 13.03
C LEU A 323 -0.84 12.93 12.08
N PHE A 324 0.26 13.00 11.33
CA PHE A 324 0.69 12.03 10.33
C PHE A 324 0.56 10.55 10.72
N PRO A 325 1.04 10.07 11.90
CA PRO A 325 0.91 8.66 12.24
C PRO A 325 -0.54 8.23 12.49
N LEU A 326 -1.42 9.14 12.94
CA LEU A 326 -2.84 8.84 13.10
C LEU A 326 -3.52 8.68 11.74
N LEU A 327 -3.19 9.54 10.76
CA LEU A 327 -3.65 9.40 9.38
C LEU A 327 -3.27 8.05 8.79
N LEU A 328 -2.02 7.64 9.01
CA LEU A 328 -1.50 6.35 8.56
C LEU A 328 -2.21 5.16 9.22
N ILE A 329 -2.47 5.21 10.54
CA ILE A 329 -3.27 4.18 11.22
C ILE A 329 -4.69 4.12 10.65
N MET A 330 -5.37 5.26 10.53
CA MET A 330 -6.72 5.31 9.95
C MET A 330 -6.74 4.72 8.54
N SER A 331 -5.76 5.08 7.72
CA SER A 331 -5.54 4.56 6.38
C SER A 331 -5.42 3.03 6.39
N GLY A 332 -4.56 2.45 7.26
CA GLY A 332 -4.43 0.98 7.36
C GLY A 332 -5.70 0.29 7.89
N MET A 333 -6.33 0.81 8.95
CA MET A 333 -7.55 0.22 9.54
C MET A 333 -8.71 0.19 8.55
N VAL A 334 -8.93 1.30 7.83
CA VAL A 334 -9.99 1.37 6.82
C VAL A 334 -9.68 0.42 5.66
N SER A 335 -8.42 0.25 5.30
CA SER A 335 -8.02 -0.74 4.28
C SER A 335 -8.36 -2.17 4.68
N HIS A 336 -8.11 -2.60 5.93
CA HIS A 336 -8.54 -3.93 6.42
C HIS A 336 -10.05 -4.13 6.26
N LEU A 337 -10.83 -3.13 6.62
CA LEU A 337 -12.29 -3.18 6.49
C LEU A 337 -12.73 -3.22 5.02
N LEU A 338 -12.11 -2.44 4.14
CA LEU A 338 -12.44 -2.46 2.71
C LEU A 338 -12.06 -3.78 2.05
N VAL A 339 -10.91 -4.37 2.41
CA VAL A 339 -10.54 -5.69 1.89
C VAL A 339 -11.57 -6.73 2.32
N PHE A 340 -11.98 -6.74 3.59
CA PHE A 340 -13.08 -7.59 4.06
C PHE A 340 -14.38 -7.35 3.26
N CYS A 341 -14.82 -6.09 3.14
CA CYS A 341 -16.04 -5.74 2.39
C CYS A 341 -15.97 -6.13 0.91
N SER A 342 -14.77 -6.26 0.33
CA SER A 342 -14.59 -6.69 -1.07
C SER A 342 -14.46 -8.20 -1.25
N ARG A 343 -14.16 -8.96 -0.18
CA ARG A 343 -13.82 -10.39 -0.26
C ARG A 343 -14.68 -11.32 0.58
N TYR A 344 -15.57 -10.79 1.43
CA TYR A 344 -16.44 -11.61 2.26
C TYR A 344 -17.30 -12.58 1.44
N LEU A 345 -17.66 -12.22 0.21
CA LEU A 345 -18.47 -13.03 -0.71
C LEU A 345 -17.82 -14.39 -1.03
N TYR A 346 -16.50 -14.51 -0.94
CA TYR A 346 -15.79 -15.76 -1.25
C TYR A 346 -15.70 -16.72 -0.06
N LEU A 347 -15.97 -16.26 1.17
CA LEU A 347 -15.84 -17.04 2.41
C LEU A 347 -14.50 -17.80 2.55
N VAL A 348 -13.43 -17.27 1.97
CA VAL A 348 -12.07 -17.84 2.06
C VAL A 348 -11.19 -16.93 2.90
N GLU A 349 -10.82 -17.40 4.09
CA GLU A 349 -10.09 -16.61 5.10
C GLU A 349 -8.69 -16.17 4.61
N THR A 350 -8.07 -16.96 3.72
CA THR A 350 -6.71 -16.71 3.22
C THR A 350 -6.64 -15.53 2.24
N TYR A 351 -7.77 -15.06 1.71
CA TYR A 351 -7.78 -13.81 0.92
C TYR A 351 -7.22 -12.64 1.73
N ALA A 352 -7.47 -12.59 3.03
CA ALA A 352 -7.06 -11.48 3.88
C ALA A 352 -5.55 -11.23 3.90
N TRP A 353 -4.73 -12.27 3.70
CA TRP A 353 -3.27 -12.21 3.81
C TRP A 353 -2.53 -12.33 2.47
N GLN A 354 -3.24 -12.24 1.34
CA GLN A 354 -2.62 -12.29 0.02
C GLN A 354 -1.66 -11.11 -0.19
N SER A 355 -0.60 -11.35 -0.96
CA SER A 355 0.45 -10.36 -1.25
C SER A 355 -0.11 -9.06 -1.82
N ARG A 356 -1.10 -9.14 -2.71
CA ARG A 356 -1.79 -7.96 -3.30
C ARG A 356 -2.42 -6.97 -2.30
N TYR A 357 -2.74 -7.39 -1.07
CA TYR A 357 -3.28 -6.46 -0.06
C TYR A 357 -2.21 -5.85 0.84
N SER A 358 -0.98 -6.37 0.82
CA SER A 358 0.11 -5.89 1.68
C SER A 358 0.39 -4.40 1.51
N LEU A 359 0.25 -3.86 0.28
CA LEU A 359 0.37 -2.42 0.02
C LEU A 359 -0.71 -1.61 0.76
N GLN A 360 -1.93 -2.14 0.85
CA GLN A 360 -3.05 -1.46 1.48
C GLN A 360 -2.93 -1.38 3.00
N TYR A 361 -2.37 -2.42 3.63
CA TYR A 361 -2.19 -2.48 5.08
C TYR A 361 -0.95 -1.71 5.56
N LEU A 362 0.07 -1.58 4.70
CA LEU A 362 1.35 -0.95 5.00
C LEU A 362 1.28 0.44 5.68
N PRO A 363 0.36 1.38 5.31
CA PRO A 363 0.22 2.65 6.02
C PRO A 363 -0.01 2.45 7.53
N GLY A 364 -0.86 1.50 7.92
CA GLY A 364 -1.12 1.24 9.33
C GLY A 364 0.16 0.86 10.08
N ALA A 365 0.94 -0.06 9.50
CA ALA A 365 2.19 -0.54 10.07
C ALA A 365 3.18 0.62 10.24
N PHE A 366 3.29 1.51 9.25
CA PHE A 366 4.10 2.72 9.39
C PHE A 366 3.61 3.63 10.52
N GLY A 367 2.31 3.82 10.67
CA GLY A 367 1.73 4.63 11.73
C GLY A 367 2.14 4.15 13.13
N ILE A 368 2.05 2.85 13.40
CA ILE A 368 2.47 2.29 14.70
C ILE A 368 3.99 2.35 14.89
N LEU A 369 4.79 2.06 13.85
CA LEU A 369 6.25 2.11 13.91
C LEU A 369 6.76 3.54 14.20
N ILE A 370 6.09 4.55 13.65
CA ILE A 370 6.36 5.97 13.96
C ILE A 370 6.05 6.26 15.42
N ILE A 371 4.86 5.88 15.92
CA ILE A 371 4.45 6.17 17.31
C ILE A 371 5.42 5.52 18.29
N TYR A 372 5.74 4.25 18.11
CA TYR A 372 6.70 3.54 18.95
C TYR A 372 8.10 4.15 18.84
N GLY A 373 8.51 4.59 17.65
CA GLY A 373 9.74 5.35 17.47
C GLY A 373 9.80 6.66 18.25
N ILE A 374 8.70 7.42 18.25
CA ILE A 374 8.57 8.65 19.04
C ILE A 374 8.66 8.34 20.54
N VAL A 375 8.03 7.25 21.00
CA VAL A 375 8.10 6.79 22.40
C VAL A 375 9.53 6.51 22.83
N ILE A 376 10.28 5.73 22.03
CA ILE A 376 11.69 5.41 22.30
C ILE A 376 12.54 6.70 22.32
N GLY A 377 12.39 7.54 21.29
CA GLY A 377 13.17 8.78 21.16
C GLY A 377 12.98 9.71 22.35
N ARG A 378 11.73 9.94 22.76
CA ARG A 378 11.41 10.79 23.91
C ARG A 378 11.93 10.23 25.22
N PHE A 379 11.84 8.91 25.44
CA PHE A 379 12.41 8.30 26.63
C PHE A 379 13.93 8.47 26.72
N CYS A 380 14.64 8.31 25.59
CA CYS A 380 16.08 8.55 25.53
C CYS A 380 16.45 10.02 25.78
N GLU A 381 15.62 10.97 25.34
CA GLU A 381 15.80 12.40 25.64
C GLU A 381 15.55 12.72 27.12
N GLU A 382 14.50 12.17 27.71
CA GLU A 382 14.16 12.36 29.14
C GLU A 382 15.26 11.81 30.05
N ARG A 383 15.82 10.63 29.75
CA ARG A 383 16.94 10.07 30.54
C ARG A 383 18.23 10.88 30.48
N LYS A 384 18.48 11.60 29.37
CA LYS A 384 19.64 12.50 29.26
C LYS A 384 19.46 13.77 30.10
N ASN A 385 18.22 14.15 30.40
CA ASN A 385 17.88 15.31 31.20
C ASN A 385 17.55 14.88 32.65
N VAL A 386 18.58 14.78 33.50
CA VAL A 386 18.51 14.30 34.91
C VAL A 386 17.42 14.99 35.76
N LYS A 387 16.99 16.19 35.37
CA LYS A 387 15.96 16.99 36.08
C LYS A 387 14.50 16.64 35.73
N GLN A 388 14.25 15.74 34.76
CA GLN A 388 12.90 15.47 34.27
C GLN A 388 12.43 14.06 34.67
N LYS A 389 11.31 13.98 35.41
CA LYS A 389 10.66 12.69 35.73
C LYS A 389 10.16 12.05 34.43
N SER A 390 10.61 10.82 34.14
CA SER A 390 10.28 10.10 32.90
C SER A 390 8.76 9.99 32.72
N ARG A 391 8.27 10.52 31.61
CA ARG A 391 6.84 10.48 31.24
C ARG A 391 6.46 9.14 30.64
N PHE A 392 7.42 8.37 30.15
CA PHE A 392 7.26 7.03 29.59
C PHE A 392 7.76 5.98 30.57
N SER A 393 7.05 4.86 30.69
CA SER A 393 7.48 3.74 31.53
C SER A 393 8.48 2.87 30.77
N SER A 394 9.38 2.20 31.50
CA SER A 394 10.32 1.24 30.91
C SER A 394 9.60 0.12 30.14
N VAL A 395 8.40 -0.27 30.61
CA VAL A 395 7.54 -1.26 29.94
C VAL A 395 7.13 -0.78 28.56
N SER A 396 6.60 0.45 28.43
CA SER A 396 6.19 1.00 27.13
C SER A 396 7.33 1.05 26.12
N VAL A 397 8.55 1.34 26.58
CA VAL A 397 9.75 1.40 25.73
C VAL A 397 10.20 0.00 25.33
N CYS A 398 10.20 -0.96 26.26
CA CYS A 398 10.50 -2.35 25.96
C CYS A 398 9.52 -2.90 24.90
N THR A 399 8.21 -2.69 25.09
CA THR A 399 7.19 -3.05 24.11
C THR A 399 7.45 -2.38 22.76
N ALA A 400 7.75 -1.07 22.74
CA ALA A 400 8.03 -0.33 21.52
C ALA A 400 9.21 -0.92 20.74
N VAL A 401 10.31 -1.25 21.44
CA VAL A 401 11.49 -1.89 20.83
C VAL A 401 11.13 -3.27 20.30
N THR A 402 10.43 -4.09 21.09
CA THR A 402 10.01 -5.44 20.69
C THR A 402 9.15 -5.40 19.43
N VAL A 403 8.14 -4.53 19.38
CA VAL A 403 7.27 -4.39 18.20
C VAL A 403 8.08 -4.02 16.97
N ILE A 404 8.96 -3.02 17.08
CA ILE A 404 9.82 -2.63 15.95
C ILE A 404 10.70 -3.79 15.49
N CYS A 405 11.34 -4.51 16.42
CA CYS A 405 12.17 -5.66 16.09
C CYS A 405 11.39 -6.80 15.43
N VAL A 406 10.15 -7.07 15.87
CA VAL A 406 9.29 -8.10 15.27
C VAL A 406 8.93 -7.75 13.83
N PHE A 407 8.51 -6.51 13.56
CA PHE A 407 8.20 -6.05 12.20
C PHE A 407 9.44 -6.08 11.29
N MET A 408 10.61 -5.72 11.81
CA MET A 408 11.87 -5.80 11.08
C MET A 408 12.23 -7.26 10.74
N ALA A 409 12.16 -8.16 11.73
CA ALA A 409 12.46 -9.58 11.54
C ALA A 409 11.49 -10.21 10.53
N GLY A 410 10.20 -9.91 10.66
CA GLY A 410 9.18 -10.40 9.74
C GLY A 410 9.38 -9.90 8.30
N SER A 411 9.70 -8.62 8.13
CA SER A 411 10.05 -8.05 6.82
C SER A 411 11.30 -8.72 6.21
N PHE A 412 12.31 -9.00 7.04
CA PHE A 412 13.54 -9.67 6.60
C PHE A 412 13.28 -11.13 6.18
N ILE A 413 12.54 -11.89 7.00
CA ILE A 413 12.18 -13.29 6.70
C ILE A 413 11.38 -13.36 5.40
N THR A 414 10.35 -12.51 5.27
CA THR A 414 9.52 -12.43 4.06
C THR A 414 10.36 -12.11 2.83
N THR A 415 11.19 -11.07 2.90
CA THR A 415 12.04 -10.63 1.79
C THR A 415 13.04 -11.70 1.40
N LYS A 416 13.65 -12.38 2.38
CA LYS A 416 14.59 -13.48 2.12
C LYS A 416 13.89 -14.64 1.42
N GLY A 417 12.73 -15.08 1.91
CA GLY A 417 11.97 -16.17 1.30
C GLY A 417 11.58 -15.83 -0.14
N GLU A 418 11.14 -14.60 -0.37
CA GLU A 418 10.74 -14.16 -1.71
C GLU A 418 11.93 -14.04 -2.68
N LEU A 419 13.10 -13.59 -2.21
CA LEU A 419 14.32 -13.61 -3.02
C LEU A 419 14.75 -15.02 -3.41
N GLN A 420 14.53 -16.02 -2.54
CA GLN A 420 14.78 -17.42 -2.86
C GLN A 420 13.80 -17.95 -3.91
N ASN A 421 12.56 -17.43 -3.93
CA ASN A 421 11.53 -17.81 -4.90
C ASN A 421 11.70 -17.12 -6.26
N ALA A 422 12.41 -15.98 -6.32
CA ALA A 422 12.56 -15.18 -7.54
C ALA A 422 12.99 -15.98 -8.78
N PRO A 423 14.00 -16.88 -8.73
CA PRO A 423 14.38 -17.68 -9.91
C PRO A 423 13.25 -18.59 -10.42
N TYR A 424 12.47 -19.19 -9.52
CA TYR A 424 11.34 -20.04 -9.88
C TYR A 424 10.20 -19.23 -10.51
N ARG A 425 9.95 -18.03 -10.01
CA ARG A 425 9.00 -17.09 -10.64
C ARG A 425 9.44 -16.73 -12.04
N LYS A 426 10.73 -16.48 -12.24
CA LYS A 426 11.27 -16.18 -13.56
C LYS A 426 11.09 -17.32 -14.55
N ILE A 427 11.36 -18.56 -14.13
CA ILE A 427 11.09 -19.76 -14.94
C ILE A 427 9.60 -19.87 -15.30
N TYR A 428 8.71 -19.58 -14.35
CA TYR A 428 7.26 -19.57 -14.60
C TYR A 428 6.87 -18.54 -15.68
N PHE A 429 7.39 -17.31 -15.63
CA PHE A 429 7.15 -16.33 -16.69
C PHE A 429 7.77 -16.69 -18.04
N GLN A 430 8.93 -17.35 -18.03
CA GLN A 430 9.56 -17.85 -19.25
C GLN A 430 8.71 -18.95 -19.91
N SER A 431 8.16 -19.87 -19.10
CA SER A 431 7.21 -20.88 -19.56
C SER A 431 5.93 -20.26 -20.13
N MET A 432 5.43 -19.19 -19.50
CA MET A 432 4.27 -18.45 -20.00
C MET A 432 4.56 -17.76 -21.34
N MET A 433 5.75 -17.19 -21.50
CA MET A 433 6.19 -16.58 -22.75
C MET A 433 6.32 -17.62 -23.88
N ASP A 434 6.86 -18.81 -23.57
CA ASP A 434 6.93 -19.92 -24.53
C ASP A 434 5.53 -20.41 -24.95
N THR A 435 4.62 -20.53 -23.98
CA THR A 435 3.20 -20.84 -24.24
C THR A 435 2.56 -19.80 -25.16
N ALA A 436 2.86 -18.51 -24.97
CA ALA A 436 2.30 -17.44 -25.80
C ALA A 436 2.79 -17.50 -27.27
N PHE A 437 3.98 -18.03 -27.55
CA PHE A 437 4.43 -18.27 -28.91
C PHE A 437 3.73 -19.45 -29.58
N HIS A 438 3.29 -20.43 -28.78
CA HIS A 438 2.66 -21.69 -29.22
C HIS A 438 1.21 -21.79 -28.75
N ILE A 439 0.50 -20.67 -28.66
CA ILE A 439 -0.79 -20.58 -27.96
C ILE A 439 -1.88 -21.51 -28.55
N ASP A 440 -1.76 -21.84 -29.83
CA ASP A 440 -2.70 -22.70 -30.55
C ASP A 440 -2.51 -24.19 -30.20
N ASP A 441 -1.37 -24.57 -29.61
CA ASP A 441 -1.04 -25.95 -29.24
C ASP A 441 -1.64 -26.37 -27.87
N TYR A 442 -2.18 -25.42 -27.11
CA TYR A 442 -2.68 -25.64 -25.75
C TYR A 442 -4.20 -25.68 -25.67
N THR A 443 -4.70 -26.51 -24.75
CA THR A 443 -6.13 -26.62 -24.46
C THR A 443 -6.67 -25.39 -23.72
N ASP A 444 -7.99 -25.22 -23.74
CA ASP A 444 -8.65 -24.08 -23.09
C ASP A 444 -8.41 -24.02 -21.58
N ASP A 445 -8.43 -25.18 -20.91
CA ASP A 445 -8.19 -25.26 -19.47
C ASP A 445 -6.73 -24.94 -19.11
N GLU A 446 -5.78 -25.37 -19.95
CA GLU A 446 -4.37 -25.03 -19.78
C GLU A 446 -4.13 -23.52 -19.92
N LEU A 447 -4.73 -22.89 -20.94
CA LEU A 447 -4.58 -21.44 -21.16
C LEU A 447 -5.16 -20.62 -20.01
N ASN A 448 -6.34 -20.97 -19.51
CA ASN A 448 -6.95 -20.28 -18.37
C ASN A 448 -6.05 -20.37 -17.13
N ARG A 449 -5.44 -21.53 -16.89
CA ARG A 449 -4.54 -21.77 -15.76
C ARG A 449 -3.20 -21.05 -15.93
N ILE A 450 -2.58 -21.14 -17.10
CA ILE A 450 -1.26 -20.57 -17.38
C ILE A 450 -1.32 -19.04 -17.29
N PHE A 451 -2.32 -18.41 -17.93
CA PHE A 451 -2.45 -16.96 -17.93
C PHE A 451 -3.26 -16.40 -16.76
N GLU A 452 -3.63 -17.25 -15.78
CA GLU A 452 -4.39 -16.88 -14.58
C GLU A 452 -5.68 -16.08 -14.90
N TYR A 453 -6.41 -16.50 -15.93
CA TYR A 453 -7.59 -15.81 -16.44
C TYR A 453 -8.77 -16.78 -16.61
N ASN A 454 -9.63 -16.86 -15.58
CA ASN A 454 -10.72 -17.84 -15.51
C ASN A 454 -12.03 -17.40 -16.19
N HIS A 455 -11.97 -16.46 -17.15
CA HIS A 455 -13.17 -15.96 -17.87
C HIS A 455 -13.22 -16.43 -19.34
N GLY A 456 -12.46 -17.47 -19.68
CA GLY A 456 -12.52 -18.19 -20.96
C GLY A 456 -11.27 -18.02 -21.83
N ALA A 457 -10.77 -19.14 -22.34
CA ALA A 457 -9.56 -19.21 -23.15
C ALA A 457 -9.67 -18.48 -24.48
N GLY A 458 -10.88 -18.34 -25.03
CA GLY A 458 -11.14 -17.51 -26.20
C GLY A 458 -10.70 -16.06 -26.02
N LYS A 459 -10.90 -15.48 -24.82
CA LYS A 459 -10.42 -14.12 -24.50
C LYS A 459 -8.89 -14.07 -24.40
N VAL A 460 -8.25 -15.14 -23.92
CA VAL A 460 -6.79 -15.26 -23.89
C VAL A 460 -6.24 -15.26 -25.32
N ARG A 461 -6.75 -16.14 -26.20
CA ARG A 461 -6.32 -16.20 -27.61
C ARG A 461 -6.57 -14.88 -28.35
N ALA A 462 -7.74 -14.26 -28.15
CA ALA A 462 -8.05 -12.96 -28.74
C ALA A 462 -7.04 -11.87 -28.32
N ALA A 463 -6.66 -11.83 -27.03
CA ALA A 463 -5.69 -10.86 -26.54
C ALA A 463 -4.32 -11.04 -27.21
N PHE A 464 -3.83 -12.28 -27.31
CA PHE A 464 -2.55 -12.55 -27.97
C PHE A 464 -2.60 -12.32 -29.50
N SER A 465 -3.75 -12.53 -30.15
CA SER A 465 -3.94 -12.14 -31.56
C SER A 465 -3.76 -10.64 -31.75
N VAL A 466 -4.41 -9.82 -30.90
CA VAL A 466 -4.27 -8.36 -30.94
C VAL A 466 -2.81 -7.93 -30.76
N LEU A 467 -2.09 -8.54 -29.82
CA LEU A 467 -0.67 -8.23 -29.62
C LEU A 467 0.19 -8.62 -30.82
N LYS A 468 -0.07 -9.79 -31.42
CA LYS A 468 0.68 -10.32 -32.57
C LYS A 468 0.46 -9.49 -33.82
N GLU A 469 -0.79 -9.14 -34.12
CA GLU A 469 -1.18 -8.33 -35.28
C GLU A 469 -0.57 -6.91 -35.22
N ASN A 470 -0.43 -6.36 -34.02
CA ASN A 470 0.08 -5.00 -33.81
C ASN A 470 1.59 -4.95 -33.47
N GLY A 471 2.28 -6.09 -33.41
CA GLY A 471 3.70 -6.16 -33.07
C GLY A 471 4.02 -5.60 -31.68
N LEU A 472 3.19 -5.94 -30.69
CA LEU A 472 3.28 -5.44 -29.31
C LEU A 472 3.80 -6.51 -28.34
N ASN A 473 4.30 -6.05 -27.18
CA ASN A 473 4.83 -6.84 -26.08
C ASN A 473 5.88 -7.87 -26.57
N ILE A 474 5.68 -9.17 -26.34
CA ILE A 474 6.60 -10.23 -26.79
C ILE A 474 6.75 -10.35 -28.31
N TYR A 475 5.83 -9.79 -29.10
CA TYR A 475 5.88 -9.82 -30.57
C TYR A 475 6.53 -8.57 -31.17
N ARG A 476 7.13 -7.70 -30.34
CA ARG A 476 7.94 -6.57 -30.82
C ARG A 476 9.16 -7.11 -31.59
N ARG A 477 9.30 -6.71 -32.85
CA ARG A 477 10.50 -6.96 -33.66
C ARG A 477 11.50 -5.83 -33.50
#